data_AF-A0A956ZM44-F1
#
_entry.id   AF-A0A956ZM44-F1
#
_cell.length_a   1.000
_cell.length_b   1.000
_cell.length_c   1.000
_cell.angle_alpha   90.00
_cell.angle_beta   90.00
_cell.angle_gamma   90.00
#
_symmetry.space_group_name_H-M   'P 1'
#
loop_
_entity.id
_entity.type
_entity.pdbx_description
1 polymer ?
#
loop_
_entity_poly.entity_id
_entity_poly.type
_entity_poly.pdbx_seq_one_letter_code
_entity_poly.pdbx_strand_id
1 'polypeptide(L)' 'DGRSRTLEEVGREFNVTRERIRQIEAKALRKLRHPSRSKKLKDYLD' A
#
# COMPACT_ATOMS: atom_id res chain seq x y z
N ASP A 1 7.25 -8.19 -10.54
CA ASP A 1 6.80 -9.49 -11.07
C ASP A 1 5.37 -9.47 -11.62
N GLY A 2 4.63 -8.36 -11.46
CA GLY A 2 3.26 -8.22 -12.01
C GLY A 2 2.21 -9.04 -11.26
N ARG A 3 2.58 -9.70 -10.15
CA ARG A 3 1.70 -10.55 -9.35
C ARG A 3 1.38 -9.86 -8.04
N SER A 4 0.10 -9.83 -7.67
CA SER A 4 -0.31 -9.40 -6.33
C SER A 4 0.24 -10.37 -5.29
N ARG A 5 0.71 -9.83 -4.17
CA ARG A 5 1.17 -10.62 -3.01
C ARG A 5 0.19 -10.45 -1.86
N THR A 6 0.04 -11.51 -1.08
CA THR A 6 -0.69 -11.49 0.18
C THR A 6 0.13 -10.79 1.27
N LEU A 7 -0.54 -10.28 2.31
CA LEU A 7 0.14 -9.66 3.46
C LEU A 7 1.09 -10.63 4.18
N GLU A 8 0.80 -11.94 4.12
CA GLU A 8 1.63 -13.00 4.71
C GLU A 8 2.93 -13.19 3.92
N GLU A 9 2.86 -13.24 2.59
CA GLU A 9 4.05 -13.37 1.72
C GLU A 9 4.99 -12.17 1.87
N VAL A 10 4.43 -10.96 1.90
CA VAL A 10 5.21 -9.75 2.17
C VAL A 10 5.78 -9.77 3.58
N GLY A 11 5.02 -10.26 4.57
CA GLY A 11 5.52 -10.43 5.94
C GLY A 11 6.77 -11.31 6.00
N ARG A 12 6.74 -12.46 5.32
CA ARG A 12 7.88 -13.39 5.22
C ARG A 12 9.10 -12.77 4.53
N GLU A 13 8.89 -12.06 3.43
CA GLU A 13 9.98 -11.38 2.69
C GLU A 13 10.69 -10.32 3.53
N PHE A 14 9.94 -9.56 4.33
CA PHE A 14 10.49 -8.49 5.18
C PHE A 14 10.78 -8.94 6.62
N ASN A 15 10.63 -10.24 6.92
CA ASN A 15 10.78 -10.82 8.26
C ASN A 15 9.98 -10.08 9.35
N VAL A 16 8.72 -9.77 9.04
CA VAL A 16 7.77 -9.11 9.94
C VAL A 16 6.43 -9.85 9.94
N THR A 17 5.59 -9.55 10.93
CA THR A 17 4.27 -10.18 11.03
C THR A 17 3.33 -9.68 9.94
N ARG A 18 2.36 -10.53 9.55
CA ARG A 18 1.24 -10.16 8.67
C ARG A 18 0.53 -8.88 9.13
N GLU A 19 0.30 -8.75 10.43
CA GLU A 19 -0.36 -7.58 11.01
C GLU A 19 0.50 -6.31 10.87
N ARG A 20 1.83 -6.43 10.92
CA ARG A 20 2.72 -5.30 10.66
C ARG A 20 2.59 -4.79 9.22
N ILE A 21 2.51 -5.68 8.23
CA ILE A 21 2.27 -5.30 6.83
C ILE A 21 0.91 -4.60 6.69
N ARG A 22 -0.14 -5.14 7.33
CA ARG A 22 -1.49 -4.52 7.34
C ARG A 22 -1.47 -3.08 7.86
N GLN A 23 -0.75 -2.82 8.95
CA GLN A 23 -0.61 -1.47 9.52
C GLN A 23 0.12 -0.51 8.57
N ILE A 24 1.20 -0.98 7.93
CA ILE A 24 1.97 -0.19 6.97
C ILE A 24 1.11 0.15 5.75
N GLU A 25 0.34 -0.81 5.24
CA GLU A 25 -0.61 -0.62 4.14
C GLU A 25 -1.63 0.47 4.48
N ALA A 26 -2.30 0.36 5.64
CA ALA A 26 -3.28 1.37 6.08
C ALA A 26 -2.65 2.77 6.16
N LYS A 27 -1.42 2.87 6.70
CA LYS A 27 -0.68 4.13 6.78
C LYS A 27 -0.30 4.66 5.39
N ALA A 28 0.09 3.78 4.46
CA ALA A 28 0.45 4.14 3.09
C ALA A 28 -0.76 4.64 2.30
N LEU A 29 -1.89 3.93 2.36
CA LEU A 29 -3.16 4.35 1.74
C LEU A 29 -3.59 5.72 2.25
N ARG A 30 -3.50 5.97 3.57
CA ARG A 30 -3.78 7.29 4.14
C ARG A 30 -2.88 8.38 3.56
N LYS A 31 -1.57 8.11 3.38
CA LYS A 31 -0.63 9.06 2.76
C LYS A 31 -0.97 9.29 1.28
N LEU A 32 -1.36 8.27 0.53
CA LEU A 32 -1.71 8.38 -0.89
C LEU A 32 -3.02 9.16 -1.12
N ARG A 33 -3.98 9.03 -0.21
CA ARG A 33 -5.24 9.82 -0.22
C ARG A 33 -5.05 11.31 0.07
N HIS A 34 -3.88 11.72 0.56
CA HIS A 34 -3.60 13.12 0.86
C HIS A 34 -3.63 14.00 -0.41
N PRO A 35 -4.27 15.19 -0.41
CA PRO A 35 -4.45 16.03 -1.60
C PRO A 35 -3.18 16.32 -2.39
N SER A 36 -2.04 16.51 -1.71
CA SER A 36 -0.75 16.76 -2.37
C SER A 36 -0.28 15.61 -3.28
N ARG A 37 -0.78 14.38 -3.06
CA ARG A 37 -0.45 13.20 -3.87
C ARG A 37 -1.61 12.79 -4.77
N SER A 38 -2.84 12.78 -4.24
CA SER A 38 -4.02 12.34 -4.99
C SER A 38 -4.40 13.28 -6.14
N LYS A 39 -4.10 14.58 -6.07
CA LYS A 39 -4.43 15.54 -7.13
C LYS A 39 -3.81 15.17 -8.49
N LYS A 40 -2.60 14.61 -8.52
CA LYS A 40 -1.93 14.17 -9.75
C LYS A 40 -2.55 12.91 -10.38
N LEU A 41 -3.28 12.13 -9.58
CA LEU A 41 -3.90 10.88 -9.99
C LEU A 41 -5.36 11.07 -10.40
N LYS A 42 -5.94 12.25 -10.14
CA LYS A 42 -7.35 12.53 -10.39
C LYS A 42 -7.68 12.51 -11.89
N ASP A 43 -6.78 13.01 -12.72
CA ASP A 43 -6.95 13.08 -14.19
C ASP A 43 -6.94 11.69 -14.88
N TYR A 44 -6.65 10.62 -14.14
CA TYR A 44 -6.68 9.23 -14.63
C TYR A 44 -7.99 8.51 -14.28
N LEU A 45 -8.91 9.18 -13.58
CA LEU A 45 -10.21 8.63 -13.19
C LEU A 45 -11.36 9.08 -14.11
N ASP A 46 -11.07 9.97 -15.06
CA ASP A 46 -12.00 10.44 -16.09
C ASP A 46 -11.98 9.57 -17.35
#